data_AF-A0A212T9H6-F1
#
_entry.id   AF-A0A212T9H6-F1
#
_cell.length_a   1.000
_cell.length_b   1.000
_cell.length_c   1.000
_cell.angle_alpha   90.00
_cell.angle_beta   90.00
_cell.angle_gamma   90.00
#
_symmetry.space_group_name_H-M   'P 1'
#
loop_
_entity.id
_entity.type
_entity.pdbx_description
1 polymer ?
#
loop_
_entity_poly.entity_id
_entity_poly.type
_entity_poly.pdbx_seq_one_letter_code
_entity_poly.pdbx_strand_id
1 'polypeptide(L)'
;MSYPEFDIEQMDRRFVHELARLHEIGQFDTYSDLMEQMGLERGFVTRIEKGRYHVNVRLLYQVKVLCPQLDLEWVVMGAPATGRAEPTGWPERQVGRPIRA
;
A
#
# COMPACT_ATOMS: atom_id res chain seq x y z
N MET A 1 12.03 -8.93 -23.27
CA MET A 1 11.84 -8.79 -21.82
C MET A 1 10.92 -9.90 -21.36
N SER A 2 11.33 -10.69 -20.37
CA SER A 2 10.41 -11.61 -19.68
C SER A 2 9.81 -10.86 -18.51
N TYR A 3 8.49 -10.92 -18.35
CA TYR A 3 7.89 -10.49 -17.08
C TYR A 3 8.30 -11.49 -15.99
N PRO A 4 8.54 -11.02 -14.75
CA PRO A 4 8.76 -11.92 -13.63
C PRO A 4 7.51 -12.78 -13.37
N GLU A 5 7.70 -13.92 -12.72
CA GLU A 5 6.57 -14.68 -12.19
C GLU A 5 5.79 -13.83 -11.18
N PHE A 6 4.49 -14.08 -11.10
CA PHE A 6 3.63 -13.37 -10.17
C PHE A 6 4.02 -13.67 -8.72
N ASP A 7 4.39 -12.62 -7.99
CA ASP A 7 4.73 -12.66 -6.57
C ASP A 7 3.73 -11.81 -5.77
N ILE A 8 2.84 -12.49 -5.04
CA ILE A 8 1.81 -11.85 -4.23
C ILE A 8 2.41 -11.07 -3.06
N GLU A 9 3.50 -11.56 -2.46
CA GLU A 9 4.14 -10.88 -1.33
C GLU A 9 4.81 -9.59 -1.77
N GLN A 10 5.38 -9.58 -2.97
CA GLN A 10 5.95 -8.37 -3.55
C GLN A 10 4.85 -7.37 -3.93
N MET A 11 3.70 -7.82 -4.45
CA MET A 11 2.54 -6.97 -4.69
C MET A 11 2.01 -6.35 -3.39
N ASP A 12 1.93 -7.13 -2.31
CA ASP A 12 1.56 -6.67 -0.98
C ASP A 12 2.54 -5.60 -0.47
N ARG A 13 3.85 -5.83 -0.61
CA ARG A 13 4.87 -4.84 -0.25
C ARG A 13 4.71 -3.54 -1.02
N ARG A 14 4.56 -3.61 -2.35
CA ARG A 14 4.34 -2.41 -3.17
C ARG A 14 3.08 -1.67 -2.74
N PHE A 15 1.99 -2.38 -2.49
CA PHE A 15 0.76 -1.77 -1.99
C PHE A 15 0.97 -1.02 -0.67
N VAL A 16 1.62 -1.62 0.32
CA VAL A 16 1.83 -0.98 1.64
C VAL A 16 2.78 0.22 1.52
N HIS A 17 3.81 0.15 0.67
CA HIS A 17 4.67 1.30 0.34
C HIS A 17 3.91 2.41 -0.36
N GLU A 18 2.96 2.05 -1.22
CA GLU A 18 2.13 3.03 -1.89
C GLU A 18 1.15 3.72 -0.94
N LEU A 19 0.59 2.98 0.03
CA LEU A 19 -0.16 3.59 1.14
C LEU A 19 0.72 4.55 1.96
N ALA A 20 1.98 4.18 2.24
CA ALA A 20 2.91 5.07 2.95
C ALA A 20 3.14 6.37 2.18
N ARG A 21 3.41 6.28 0.88
CA ARG A 21 3.56 7.46 0.02
C ARG A 21 2.30 8.33 0.02
N LEU A 22 1.11 7.73 -0.11
CA LEU A 22 -0.17 8.45 -0.12
C LEU A 22 -0.44 9.15 1.22
N HIS A 23 -0.07 8.52 2.34
CA HIS A 23 -0.12 9.14 3.67
C HIS A 23 0.86 10.32 3.79
N GLU A 24 2.10 10.16 3.33
CA GLU A 24 3.12 11.23 3.36
C GLU A 24 2.70 12.49 2.59
N ILE A 25 1.96 12.32 1.48
CA ILE A 25 1.43 13.45 0.70
C ILE A 25 0.04 13.92 1.20
N GLY A 26 -0.44 13.41 2.34
CA GLY A 26 -1.66 13.87 2.99
C GLY A 26 -2.97 13.44 2.31
N GLN A 27 -3.01 12.30 1.61
CA GLN A 27 -4.28 11.80 1.04
C GLN A 27 -5.25 11.27 2.11
N PHE A 28 -4.75 10.88 3.27
CA PHE A 28 -5.53 10.44 4.42
C PHE A 28 -4.67 10.55 5.70
N ASP A 29 -5.31 10.61 6.88
CA ASP A 29 -4.63 10.86 8.16
C ASP A 29 -3.98 9.60 8.75
N THR A 30 -4.66 8.45 8.70
CA THR A 30 -4.11 7.19 9.18
C THR A 30 -4.56 6.01 8.32
N TYR A 31 -3.79 4.93 8.32
CA TYR A 31 -4.22 3.68 7.68
C TYR A 31 -5.54 3.17 8.27
N SER A 32 -5.75 3.34 9.58
CA SER A 32 -6.98 2.88 10.24
C SER A 32 -8.19 3.60 9.68
N ASP A 33 -8.11 4.92 9.49
CA ASP A 33 -9.23 5.73 8.98
C ASP A 33 -9.55 5.36 7.53
N LEU A 34 -8.51 5.17 6.71
CA LEU A 34 -8.69 4.71 5.33
C LEU A 34 -9.36 3.33 5.28
N MET A 35 -8.92 2.39 6.12
CA MET A 35 -9.52 1.06 6.19
C MET A 35 -10.98 1.11 6.65
N GLU A 36 -11.30 1.92 7.66
CA GLU A 36 -12.68 2.09 8.14
C GLU A 36 -13.61 2.68 7.07
N GLN A 37 -13.14 3.66 6.29
CA GLN A 37 -13.92 4.20 5.16
C GLN A 37 -14.25 3.14 4.11
N MET A 38 -13.41 2.12 3.96
CA MET A 38 -13.65 0.98 3.07
C MET A 38 -14.48 -0.15 3.72
N GLY A 39 -14.88 0.01 5.00
CA GLY A 39 -15.57 -1.01 5.77
C GLY A 39 -14.67 -2.17 6.21
N LEU A 40 -13.37 -1.93 6.34
CA LEU A 40 -12.36 -2.91 6.76
C LEU A 40 -11.93 -2.66 8.21
N GLU A 41 -11.39 -3.71 8.84
CA GLU A 41 -10.86 -3.62 10.20
C GLU A 41 -9.62 -2.70 10.26
N ARG A 42 -9.46 -1.91 11.33
CA ARG A 42 -8.29 -1.01 11.54
C ARG A 42 -6.94 -1.72 11.39
N GLY A 43 -6.86 -3.00 11.79
CA GLY A 43 -5.63 -3.81 11.71
C GLY A 43 -5.34 -4.43 10.35
N PHE A 44 -6.13 -4.14 9.31
CA PHE A 44 -6.07 -4.83 8.03
C PHE A 44 -4.68 -4.75 7.36
N VAL A 45 -4.06 -3.56 7.33
CA VAL A 45 -2.71 -3.39 6.78
C VAL A 45 -1.67 -4.23 7.52
N THR A 46 -1.76 -4.32 8.86
CA THR A 46 -0.89 -5.20 9.65
C THR A 46 -1.12 -6.68 9.37
N ARG A 47 -2.33 -7.08 8.97
CA ARG A 47 -2.60 -8.47 8.56
C ARG A 47 -1.95 -8.77 7.21
N ILE A 48 -1.85 -7.80 6.30
CA ILE A 48 -1.08 -7.90 5.05
C ILE A 48 0.41 -8.05 5.36
N GLU A 49 0.98 -7.17 6.17
CA GLU A 49 2.41 -7.23 6.55
C GLU A 49 2.82 -8.57 7.20
N LYS A 50 1.88 -9.22 7.88
CA LYS A 50 2.06 -10.54 8.52
C LYS A 50 1.76 -11.73 7.59
N GLY A 51 1.46 -11.49 6.31
CA GLY A 51 1.09 -12.53 5.34
C GLY A 51 -0.21 -13.25 5.67
N ARG A 52 -1.09 -12.66 6.49
CA ARG A 52 -2.39 -13.26 6.85
C ARG A 52 -3.49 -12.90 5.86
N TYR A 53 -3.30 -11.83 5.08
CA TYR A 53 -4.19 -11.32 4.05
C TYR A 53 -3.34 -10.87 2.88
N HIS A 54 -3.90 -10.96 1.68
CA HIS A 54 -3.28 -10.46 0.47
C HIS A 54 -4.14 -9.38 -0.17
N VAL A 55 -3.47 -8.46 -0.83
CA VAL A 55 -4.11 -7.44 -1.67
C VAL A 55 -4.89 -8.14 -2.77
N ASN A 56 -6.11 -7.69 -3.00
CA ASN A 56 -6.96 -8.19 -4.07
C ASN A 56 -7.51 -7.03 -4.90
N VAL A 57 -8.09 -7.35 -6.05
CA VAL A 57 -8.61 -6.36 -6.99
C VAL A 57 -9.67 -5.45 -6.35
N ARG A 58 -10.50 -5.97 -5.45
CA ARG A 58 -11.52 -5.18 -4.75
C ARG A 58 -10.88 -4.11 -3.86
N LEU A 59 -9.86 -4.49 -3.09
CA LEU A 59 -9.12 -3.55 -2.24
C LEU A 59 -8.44 -2.47 -3.09
N LEU A 60 -7.74 -2.87 -4.16
CA LEU A 60 -7.07 -1.94 -5.08
C LEU A 60 -8.05 -0.94 -5.69
N TYR A 61 -9.23 -1.41 -6.11
CA TYR A 61 -10.29 -0.55 -6.63
C TYR A 61 -10.78 0.44 -5.57
N GLN A 62 -11.09 -0.01 -4.35
CA GLN A 62 -11.57 0.85 -3.28
C GLN A 62 -10.55 1.93 -2.92
N VAL A 63 -9.27 1.57 -2.80
CA VAL A 63 -8.20 2.55 -2.54
C VAL A 63 -8.03 3.49 -3.73
N LYS A 64 -8.12 3.05 -4.99
CA LYS A 64 -8.04 3.94 -6.15
C LYS A 64 -9.16 4.98 -6.18
N VAL A 65 -10.36 4.60 -5.76
CA VAL A 65 -11.53 5.50 -5.68
C VAL A 65 -11.32 6.56 -4.60
N LEU A 66 -10.84 6.16 -3.41
CA LEU A 66 -10.61 7.08 -2.29
C LEU A 66 -9.33 7.91 -2.44
N CYS A 67 -8.31 7.34 -3.08
CA CYS A 67 -7.01 7.93 -3.33
C CYS A 67 -6.69 7.86 -4.84
N PRO A 68 -7.20 8.79 -5.66
CA PRO A 68 -6.97 8.79 -7.10
C PRO A 68 -5.50 8.84 -7.50
N GLN A 69 -4.62 9.32 -6.61
CA GLN A 69 -3.17 9.35 -6.81
C GLN A 69 -2.49 7.98 -6.64
N LEU A 70 -3.22 6.93 -6.29
CA LEU A 70 -2.68 5.56 -6.21
C LEU A 70 -2.07 5.15 -7.56
N ASP A 71 -0.79 4.82 -7.55
CA ASP A 71 -0.07 4.23 -8.67
C ASP A 71 -0.38 2.72 -8.77
N LEU A 72 -1.55 2.43 -9.32
CA LEU A 72 -2.05 1.07 -9.46
C LEU A 72 -1.17 0.21 -10.38
N GLU A 73 -0.59 0.83 -11.41
CA GLU A 73 0.28 0.14 -12.37
C GLU A 73 1.54 -0.34 -11.68
N TRP A 74 2.19 0.52 -10.88
CA TRP A 74 3.36 0.08 -10.11
C TRP A 74 3.00 -0.99 -9.09
N VAL A 75 1.89 -0.86 -8.36
CA VAL A 75 1.50 -1.88 -7.36
C VAL A 75 1.35 -3.26 -8.00
N VAL A 76 0.67 -3.35 -9.15
CA VAL A 76 0.38 -4.62 -9.81
C VAL A 76 1.60 -5.14 -10.60
N MET A 77 2.24 -4.29 -11.39
CA MET A 77 3.23 -4.70 -12.39
C MET A 77 4.68 -4.49 -11.95
N GLY A 78 4.92 -3.66 -10.94
CA GLY A 78 6.24 -3.41 -10.38
C GLY A 78 7.18 -2.61 -11.27
N ALA A 79 8.47 -2.65 -10.90
CA ALA A 79 9.55 -1.96 -11.60
C ALA A 79 9.63 -2.23 -13.11
N PRO A 80 9.35 -3.45 -13.62
CA PRO A 80 9.40 -3.72 -15.06
C PRO A 80 8.45 -2.87 -15.91
N ALA A 81 7.33 -2.42 -15.35
CA ALA A 81 6.36 -1.59 -16.08
C ALA A 81 6.60 -0.10 -15.89
N THR A 82 6.97 0.34 -14.68
CA THR A 82 6.98 1.77 -14.34
C THR A 82 8.38 2.35 -14.08
N GLY A 83 9.41 1.51 -13.98
CA GLY A 83 10.77 1.93 -13.63
C GLY A 83 10.97 2.32 -12.16
N ARG A 84 9.92 2.32 -11.33
CA ARG A 84 10.01 2.62 -9.90
C ARG A 84 10.55 1.41 -9.13
N ALA A 85 11.57 1.63 -8.30
CA ALA A 85 12.29 0.57 -7.59
C ALA A 85 11.38 -0.31 -6.73
N GLU A 86 11.70 -1.61 -6.68
CA GLU A 86 11.00 -2.58 -5.84
C GLU A 86 11.36 -2.40 -4.35
N PRO A 87 10.37 -2.42 -3.44
CA PRO A 87 10.64 -2.41 -2.01
C PRO A 87 11.27 -3.74 -1.55
N THR A 88 12.27 -3.64 -0.67
CA THR A 88 12.96 -4.79 -0.06
C THR A 88 12.48 -5.13 1.34
N GLY A 89 11.64 -4.29 1.94
CA GLY A 89 11.07 -4.46 3.28
C GLY A 89 9.77 -3.68 3.45
N TRP A 90 9.24 -3.65 4.67
CA TRP A 90 8.05 -2.86 5.01
C TRP A 90 8.42 -1.39 5.29
N PRO A 91 7.53 -0.42 5.04
CA PRO A 91 7.79 0.98 5.39
C PRO A 91 7.91 1.13 6.92
N GLU A 92 8.80 2.02 7.36
CA GLU A 92 8.98 2.31 8.77
C GLU A 92 7.71 2.96 9.34
N ARG A 93 7.17 2.39 10.42
CA ARG A 93 6.06 2.98 11.16
C ARG A 93 6.63 3.90 12.24
N GLN A 94 6.51 5.21 12.07
CA GLN A 94 6.78 6.14 13.18
C GLN A 94 5.65 6.02 14.22
N VAL A 95 5.90 5.25 15.27
CA VAL A 95 5.03 5.21 16.44
C VAL A 95 5.28 6.48 17.27
N GLY A 96 4.30 7.39 17.29
CA GLY A 96 4.07 8.28 18.44
C GLY A 96 5.01 9.47 18.68
N ARG A 97 5.55 10.15 17.66
CA ARG A 97 6.10 11.51 17.88
C ARG A 97 5.07 12.58 17.48
N PRO A 98 4.75 13.54 18.36
CA PRO A 98 3.92 14.67 17.98
C PRO A 98 4.67 15.52 16.95
N ILE A 99 4.05 15.79 15.80
CA ILE A 99 4.52 16.83 14.89
C ILE A 99 4.14 18.17 15.52
N ARG A 100 5.07 18.74 16.29
CA ARG A 100 5.14 20.18 16.55
C ARG A 100 6.59 20.63 16.48
N ALA A 101 6.89 21.40 15.45
CA ALA A 101 7.58 22.67 15.58
C ALA A 101 6.84 23.67 14.69
#